data_AF-A0A3D2BIX7-F1
#
_entry.id   AF-A0A3D2BIX7-F1
#
_cell.length_a   1.000
_cell.length_b   1.000
_cell.length_c   1.000
_cell.angle_alpha   90.00
_cell.angle_beta   90.00
_cell.angle_gamma   90.00
#
_symmetry.space_group_name_H-M   'P 1'
#
loop_
_entity.id
_entity.type
_entity.pdbx_description
1 polymer ?
#
loop_
_entity_poly.entity_id
_entity_poly.type
_entity_poly.pdbx_seq_one_letter_code
_entity_poly.pdbx_strand_id
1 'polypeptide(L)'
;MKLSPKAAVEVCQEATKQKLWVLGVDGGHWFNPGFRPDGEASWSGKTKLFKENKLAENNQLAIDSIKEDSADGYTAFIVTIGNP
;
A
#
# COMPACT_ATOMS: atom_id res chain seq x y z
N MET A 1 -10.78 3.77 1.22
CA MET A 1 -10.49 5.21 1.44
C MET A 1 -9.51 5.67 0.37
N LYS A 2 -9.49 6.94 -0.04
CA LYS A 2 -8.44 7.49 -0.94
C LYS A 2 -7.43 8.22 -0.07
N LEU A 3 -6.17 7.81 -0.11
CA LEU A 3 -5.12 8.25 0.79
C LEU A 3 -4.09 9.08 0.02
N SER A 4 -3.57 10.14 0.63
CA SER A 4 -2.34 10.78 0.13
C SER A 4 -1.15 9.83 0.31
N PRO A 5 -0.01 10.04 -0.39
CA PRO A 5 1.20 9.26 -0.21
C PRO A 5 1.60 9.07 1.26
N LYS A 6 1.64 10.19 2.00
CA LYS A 6 1.98 10.21 3.42
C LYS A 6 0.99 9.36 4.25
N ALA A 7 -0.31 9.55 4.04
CA ALA A 7 -1.32 8.81 4.79
C ALA A 7 -1.30 7.30 4.46
N ALA A 8 -0.99 6.92 3.22
CA ALA A 8 -0.85 5.52 2.83
C ALA A 8 0.32 4.84 3.55
N VAL A 9 1.48 5.52 3.65
CA VAL A 9 2.63 5.05 4.44
C VAL A 9 2.25 4.91 5.92
N GLU A 10 1.59 5.90 6.49
CA GLU A 10 1.14 5.87 7.90
C GLU A 10 0.20 4.69 8.18
N VAL A 11 -0.71 4.38 7.24
CA VAL A 11 -1.59 3.20 7.34
C VAL A 11 -0.79 1.90 7.34
N CYS A 12 0.21 1.74 6.47
CA CYS A 12 1.06 0.53 6.46
C CYS A 12 1.90 0.38 7.74
N GLN A 13 2.40 1.50 8.29
CA GLN A 13 3.11 1.51 9.56
C GLN A 13 2.19 1.10 10.71
N GLU A 14 0.98 1.64 10.74
CA GLU A 14 -0.01 1.32 11.76
C GLU A 14 -0.52 -0.13 11.65
N ALA A 15 -0.73 -0.62 10.43
CA ALA A 15 -1.04 -2.03 10.17
C ALA A 15 0.02 -2.96 10.77
N THR A 16 1.30 -2.61 10.62
CA THR A 16 2.41 -3.38 11.21
C THR A 16 2.33 -3.43 12.73
N LYS A 17 2.08 -2.29 13.40
CA LYS A 17 1.92 -2.24 14.86
C LYS A 17 0.73 -3.09 15.34
N GLN A 18 -0.36 -3.07 14.58
CA GLN A 18 -1.58 -3.82 14.88
C GLN A 18 -1.54 -5.29 14.41
N LYS A 19 -0.41 -5.74 13.85
CA LYS A 19 -0.22 -7.10 13.31
C LYS A 19 -1.23 -7.45 12.20
N LEU A 20 -1.58 -6.47 11.37
CA LEU A 20 -2.42 -6.62 10.19
C LEU A 20 -1.55 -6.74 8.93
N TRP A 21 -1.96 -7.62 8.02
CA TRP A 21 -1.27 -7.85 6.77
C TRP A 21 -1.74 -6.84 5.71
N VAL A 22 -0.81 -6.17 5.03
CA VAL A 22 -1.14 -5.38 3.83
C VAL A 22 -1.31 -6.36 2.66
N LEU A 23 -2.56 -6.55 2.25
CA LEU A 23 -2.97 -7.46 1.18
C LEU A 23 -2.65 -6.87 -0.20
N GLY A 24 -2.81 -5.55 -0.35
CA GLY A 24 -2.53 -4.86 -1.59
C GLY A 24 -2.53 -3.34 -1.44
N VAL A 25 -1.92 -2.69 -2.43
CA VAL A 25 -1.89 -1.23 -2.58
C VAL A 25 -2.21 -0.94 -4.04
N ASP A 26 -3.19 -0.08 -4.29
CA ASP A 26 -3.51 0.40 -5.63
C ASP A 26 -3.17 1.89 -5.72
N GLY A 27 -2.19 2.21 -6.57
CA GLY A 27 -1.79 3.57 -6.91
C GLY A 27 -2.71 4.21 -7.96
N GLY A 28 -2.66 5.53 -8.03
CA GLY A 28 -3.41 6.30 -9.00
C GLY A 28 -3.24 7.81 -8.82
N HIS A 29 -4.01 8.57 -9.58
CA HIS A 29 -3.97 10.04 -9.53
C HIS A 29 -5.27 10.61 -8.96
N TRP A 30 -5.09 11.63 -8.12
CA TRP A 30 -6.18 12.48 -7.64
C TRP A 30 -6.36 13.72 -8.53
N PHE A 31 -7.60 13.98 -8.94
CA PHE A 31 -7.98 15.06 -9.85
C PHE A 31 -8.82 16.17 -9.20
N ASN A 32 -8.94 16.20 -7.87
CA ASN A 32 -9.62 17.25 -7.09
C ASN A 32 -11.01 17.71 -7.63
N PRO A 33 -12.09 16.92 -7.44
CA PRO A 33 -12.12 15.58 -6.88
C PRO A 33 -12.07 14.50 -7.98
N GLY A 34 -11.72 13.27 -7.59
CA GLY A 34 -11.77 12.12 -8.46
C GLY A 34 -10.49 11.30 -8.37
N PHE A 35 -10.63 9.99 -8.22
CA PHE A 35 -9.51 9.06 -8.18
C PHE A 35 -9.55 8.20 -9.43
N ARG A 36 -8.46 8.21 -10.20
CA ARG A 36 -8.27 7.30 -11.32
C ARG A 36 -7.18 6.29 -10.92
N PRO A 37 -7.54 5.01 -10.68
CA PRO A 37 -6.55 3.97 -10.44
C PRO A 37 -5.73 3.73 -11.70
N ASP A 38 -4.51 3.27 -11.52
CA ASP A 38 -3.66 2.74 -12.58
C ASP A 38 -3.26 1.30 -12.23
N GLY A 39 -3.56 0.37 -13.13
CA GLY A 39 -3.27 -1.06 -12.91
C GLY A 39 -1.78 -1.37 -12.93
N GLU A 40 -0.95 -0.51 -13.53
CA GLU A 40 0.51 -0.65 -13.49
C GLU A 40 1.08 -0.34 -12.09
N ALA A 41 0.37 0.46 -11.28
CA ALA A 41 0.70 0.82 -9.90
C ALA A 41 -0.02 -0.05 -8.85
N SER A 42 -0.43 -1.27 -9.22
CA SER A 42 -1.00 -2.23 -8.29
C SER A 42 0.09 -3.12 -7.69
N TRP A 43 0.23 -3.06 -6.37
CA TRP A 43 1.08 -3.94 -5.59
C TRP A 43 0.25 -4.97 -4.82
N SER A 44 0.73 -6.20 -4.79
CA SER A 44 0.12 -7.30 -4.02
C SER A 44 1.09 -7.86 -2.97
N GLY A 45 0.53 -8.19 -1.81
CA GLY A 45 1.22 -8.84 -0.71
C GLY A 45 1.88 -10.15 -1.13
N LYS A 46 3.01 -10.49 -0.50
CA LYS A 46 3.86 -11.62 -0.94
C LYS A 46 3.46 -12.90 -0.21
N THR A 47 2.87 -13.86 -0.95
CA THR A 47 2.47 -15.18 -0.43
C THR A 47 3.61 -15.94 0.26
N LYS A 48 4.85 -15.80 -0.23
CA LYS A 48 6.02 -16.42 0.40
C LYS A 48 6.25 -15.88 1.81
N LEU A 49 6.26 -14.55 1.96
CA LEU A 49 6.44 -13.90 3.26
C LEU A 49 5.30 -14.24 4.21
N PHE A 50 4.10 -14.42 3.68
CA PHE A 50 2.95 -14.84 4.48
C PHE A 50 3.19 -16.23 5.11
N LYS A 51 3.62 -17.21 4.30
CA LYS A 51 3.95 -18.57 4.77
C LYS A 51 5.11 -18.59 5.77
N GLU A 52 6.04 -17.65 5.65
CA GLU A 52 7.19 -17.49 6.55
C GLU A 52 6.88 -16.63 7.79
N ASN A 53 5.63 -16.17 7.96
CA ASN A 53 5.19 -15.26 9.03
C ASN A 53 6.01 -13.95 9.11
N LYS A 54 6.40 -13.40 7.96
CA LYS A 54 7.22 -12.19 7.83
C LYS A 54 6.37 -10.95 7.53
N LEU A 55 5.45 -10.65 8.45
CA LEU A 55 4.49 -9.53 8.32
C LEU A 55 5.19 -8.17 8.17
N ALA A 56 6.20 -7.90 9.00
CA ALA A 56 6.91 -6.63 8.95
C ALA A 56 7.64 -6.43 7.62
N GLU A 57 8.23 -7.49 7.05
CA GLU A 57 8.89 -7.43 5.74
C GLU A 57 7.89 -7.20 4.61
N ASN A 58 6.72 -7.86 4.63
CA ASN A 58 5.67 -7.62 3.64
C ASN A 58 5.16 -6.17 3.69
N ASN A 59 4.88 -5.67 4.88
CA ASN A 59 4.35 -4.32 5.04
C ASN A 59 5.42 -3.26 4.71
N GLN A 60 6.71 -3.56 4.92
CA GLN A 60 7.79 -2.70 4.47
C GLN A 60 7.86 -2.63 2.94
N LEU A 61 7.71 -3.77 2.23
CA LEU A 61 7.64 -3.78 0.77
C LEU A 61 6.44 -2.98 0.23
N ALA A 62 5.31 -2.96 0.94
CA ALA A 62 4.18 -2.11 0.58
C ALA A 62 4.52 -0.61 0.72
N ILE A 63 5.23 -0.23 1.80
CA ILE A 63 5.69 1.15 2.01
C ILE A 63 6.66 1.56 0.91
N ASP A 64 7.57 0.67 0.52
CA ASP A 64 8.57 0.97 -0.50
C ASP A 64 7.90 1.14 -1.88
N SER A 65 6.91 0.29 -2.22
CA SER A 65 6.08 0.47 -3.41
C SER A 65 5.37 1.82 -3.44
N ILE A 66 4.76 2.25 -2.32
CA ILE A 66 4.10 3.57 -2.24
C ILE A 66 5.10 4.71 -2.50
N LYS A 67 6.34 4.59 -1.99
CA LYS A 67 7.38 5.62 -2.19
C LYS A 67 7.87 5.67 -3.62
N GLU A 68 8.07 4.51 -4.24
CA GLU A 68 8.44 4.39 -5.66
C GLU A 68 7.35 5.02 -6.54
N ASP A 69 6.09 4.59 -6.38
CA ASP A 69 4.96 5.16 -7.12
C ASP A 69 4.81 6.68 -6.89
N SER A 70 5.03 7.13 -5.65
CA SER A 70 4.98 8.57 -5.36
C SER A 70 6.09 9.35 -6.06
N ALA A 71 7.27 8.76 -6.21
CA ALA A 71 8.38 9.36 -6.97
C ALA A 71 8.07 9.39 -8.48
N ASP A 72 7.32 8.40 -8.98
CA ASP A 72 6.85 8.32 -10.36
C ASP A 72 5.63 9.23 -10.66
N GLY A 73 5.11 9.93 -9.63
CA GLY A 73 4.08 10.95 -9.77
C GLY A 73 2.66 10.49 -9.44
N TYR A 74 2.48 9.29 -8.88
CA TYR A 74 1.20 8.88 -8.31
C TYR A 74 0.87 9.71 -7.06
N THR A 75 -0.36 10.18 -6.96
CA THR A 75 -0.76 11.18 -5.95
C THR A 75 -1.83 10.69 -4.98
N ALA A 76 -2.38 9.49 -5.21
CA ALA A 76 -3.33 8.88 -4.30
C ALA A 76 -3.24 7.36 -4.32
N PHE A 77 -3.58 6.76 -3.18
CA PHE A 77 -3.49 5.31 -2.98
C PHE A 77 -4.73 4.76 -2.30
N ILE A 78 -5.01 3.49 -2.54
CA ILE A 78 -5.92 2.67 -1.75
C ILE A 78 -5.09 1.55 -1.12
N VAL A 79 -5.15 1.41 0.21
CA VAL A 79 -4.47 0.33 0.92
C VAL A 79 -5.52 -0.66 1.41
N THR A 80 -5.33 -1.93 1.09
CA THR A 80 -6.18 -3.04 1.54
C THR A 80 -5.43 -3.82 2.61
N ILE A 81 -5.99 -3.87 3.82
CA ILE A 81 -5.45 -4.61 4.96
C ILE A 81 -6.43 -5.69 5.41
N GLY A 82 -5.92 -6.76 5.99
CA GLY A 82 -6.76 -7.81 6.55
C GLY A 82 -5.98 -8.75 7.44
N ASN A 83 -6.74 -9.63 8.10
CA ASN A 83 -6.16 -10.86 8.58
C ASN A 83 -5.94 -11.79 7.37
N PRO A 84 -4.85 -12.54 7.37
CA PRO A 84 -4.63 -13.55 6.36
C PRO A 84 -5.64 -14.70 6.39
#